data_AF-A0A3D4K8P5-F1
#
_entry.id   AF-A0A3D4K8P5-F1
#
_cell.length_a   1.000
_cell.length_b   1.000
_cell.length_c   1.000
_cell.angle_alpha   90.00
_cell.angle_beta   90.00
_cell.angle_gamma   90.00
#
_symmetry.space_group_name_H-M   'P 1'
#
loop_
_entity.id
_entity.type
_entity.pdbx_description
1 polymer ?
#
loop_
_entity_poly.entity_id
_entity_poly.type
_entity_poly.pdbx_seq_one_letter_code
_entity_poly.pdbx_strand_id
1 'polypeptide(L)'
;TQVEPKLKDRTLTVNGVSKSYSMTGWRIGFAAGPAELIKAMSVIQSQSTSNPSSISQAAATTALNGDKSFMKEMCVAFKRRRDFVVEGLNKIPGITCKTPEGDARDFVRSE
;
A
#
# COMPACT_ATOMS: atom_id res chain seq x y z
N THR A 1 -2.69 -0.58 16.37
CA THR A 1 -3.56 -1.13 17.44
C THR A 1 -2.86 -2.13 18.35
N GLN A 2 -1.80 -2.82 17.91
CA GLN A 2 -1.00 -3.67 18.81
C GLN A 2 -0.17 -2.90 19.86
N VAL A 3 0.23 -1.65 19.55
CA VAL A 3 1.06 -0.82 20.45
C VAL A 3 0.21 0.01 21.44
N GLU A 4 -0.94 0.51 20.99
CA GLU A 4 -1.90 1.23 21.84
C GLU A 4 -3.34 0.87 21.40
N PRO A 5 -4.06 0.04 22.18
CA PRO A 5 -5.43 -0.37 21.87
C PRO A 5 -6.43 0.79 21.84
N LYS A 6 -6.24 1.85 22.63
CA LYS A 6 -7.15 3.01 22.70
C LYS A 6 -7.24 3.79 21.39
N LEU A 7 -6.27 3.65 20.50
CA LEU A 7 -6.29 4.30 19.19
C LEU A 7 -7.27 3.64 18.21
N LYS A 8 -7.73 2.41 18.47
CA LYS A 8 -8.58 1.65 17.54
C LYS A 8 -9.84 2.42 17.14
N ASP A 9 -10.50 3.07 18.09
CA ASP A 9 -11.76 3.79 17.87
C ASP A 9 -11.58 5.14 17.17
N ARG A 10 -10.33 5.54 16.89
CA ARG A 10 -9.98 6.79 16.18
C ARG A 10 -9.04 6.55 15.00
N THR A 11 -8.86 5.30 14.58
CA THR A 11 -7.96 4.92 13.48
C THR A 11 -8.76 4.36 12.32
N LEU A 12 -8.56 4.92 11.13
CA LEU A 12 -8.99 4.33 9.86
C LEU A 12 -7.78 3.67 9.19
N THR A 13 -7.79 2.35 9.09
CA THR A 13 -6.81 1.60 8.31
C THR A 13 -7.24 1.58 6.85
N VAL A 14 -6.41 2.05 5.95
CA VAL A 14 -6.66 2.03 4.50
C VAL A 14 -5.63 1.14 3.83
N ASN A 15 -6.09 0.24 2.96
CA ASN A 15 -5.22 -0.66 2.19
C ASN A 15 -5.86 -1.00 0.83
N GLY A 16 -5.18 -1.78 0.00
CA GLY A 16 -5.70 -2.21 -1.28
C GLY A 16 -4.80 -3.22 -1.97
N VAL A 17 -5.24 -3.73 -3.13
CA VAL A 17 -4.51 -4.77 -3.87
C VAL A 17 -3.52 -4.21 -4.89
N SER A 18 -3.50 -2.89 -5.10
CA SER A 18 -2.74 -2.29 -6.19
C SER A 18 -1.23 -2.51 -6.15
N LYS A 19 -0.61 -2.51 -4.96
CA LYS A 19 0.85 -2.63 -4.82
C LYS A 19 1.28 -4.05 -4.48
N SER A 20 0.66 -4.65 -3.47
CA SER A 20 1.02 -6.00 -3.01
C SER A 20 0.77 -7.09 -4.04
N TYR A 21 -0.21 -6.89 -4.94
CA TYR A 21 -0.61 -7.87 -5.95
C TYR A 21 -0.40 -7.36 -7.39
N SER A 22 0.30 -6.23 -7.58
CA SER A 22 0.47 -5.61 -8.90
C SER A 22 -0.84 -5.30 -9.64
N MET A 23 -1.94 -5.10 -8.89
CA MET A 23 -3.29 -4.88 -9.43
C MET A 23 -3.62 -3.38 -9.58
N THR A 24 -2.70 -2.55 -10.08
CA THR A 24 -2.90 -1.10 -10.17
C THR A 24 -4.10 -0.72 -11.04
N GLY A 25 -4.32 -1.42 -12.15
CA GLY A 25 -5.44 -1.20 -13.08
C GLY A 25 -6.81 -1.69 -12.59
N TRP A 26 -6.86 -2.49 -11.53
CA TRP A 26 -8.10 -3.13 -11.05
C TRP A 26 -8.93 -2.24 -10.12
N ARG A 27 -8.32 -1.16 -9.61
CA ARG A 27 -9.00 -0.09 -8.86
C ARG A 27 -9.77 -0.57 -7.62
N ILE A 28 -9.18 -1.50 -6.87
CA ILE A 28 -9.74 -1.96 -5.58
C ILE A 28 -8.88 -1.50 -4.41
N GLY A 29 -9.53 -0.76 -3.51
CA GLY A 29 -9.06 -0.41 -2.17
C GLY A 29 -10.14 -0.71 -1.14
N PHE A 30 -9.74 -0.83 0.13
CA PHE A 30 -10.63 -1.07 1.25
C PHE A 30 -10.14 -0.34 2.49
N ALA A 31 -11.06 -0.06 3.40
CA ALA A 31 -10.73 0.56 4.67
C ALA A 31 -11.48 -0.13 5.81
N ALA A 32 -10.86 -0.14 6.99
CA ALA A 32 -11.43 -0.68 8.22
C ALA A 32 -11.20 0.32 9.36
N GLY A 33 -12.25 0.65 10.09
CA GLY A 33 -12.23 1.66 11.15
C GLY A 33 -13.55 1.68 11.93
N PRO A 34 -13.81 2.75 12.70
CA PRO A 34 -15.03 2.89 13.49
C PRO A 34 -16.30 2.78 12.64
N ALA A 35 -17.31 2.08 13.14
CA ALA A 35 -18.52 1.76 12.38
C ALA A 35 -19.25 3.00 11.85
N GLU A 36 -19.38 4.05 12.67
CA GLU A 36 -20.00 5.31 12.27
C GLU A 36 -19.28 5.98 11.11
N LEU A 37 -17.93 5.95 11.11
CA LEU A 37 -17.12 6.49 10.02
C LEU A 37 -17.30 5.67 8.74
N ILE A 38 -17.24 4.33 8.84
CA ILE A 38 -17.43 3.45 7.69
C ILE A 38 -18.82 3.64 7.07
N LYS A 39 -19.86 3.78 7.89
CA LYS A 39 -21.22 4.05 7.43
C LYS A 39 -21.30 5.38 6.67
N ALA A 40 -20.70 6.44 7.19
CA ALA A 40 -20.63 7.73 6.50
C ALA A 40 -19.88 7.64 5.17
N MET A 41 -18.76 6.90 5.12
CA MET A 41 -18.02 6.64 3.88
C MET A 41 -18.85 5.88 2.85
N SER A 42 -19.64 4.87 3.28
CA SER A 42 -20.54 4.12 2.38
C SER A 42 -21.63 5.01 1.79
N VAL A 43 -22.13 6.00 2.53
CA VAL A 43 -23.08 7.00 2.00
C VAL A 43 -22.43 7.84 0.90
N ILE A 44 -21.21 8.34 1.11
CA ILE A 44 -20.49 9.12 0.09
C ILE A 44 -20.23 8.25 -1.15
N GLN A 45 -19.79 7.01 -0.95
CA GLN A 45 -19.50 6.09 -2.05
C GLN A 45 -20.76 5.81 -2.90
N SER A 46 -21.91 5.57 -2.27
CA SER A 46 -23.16 5.28 -2.99
C SER A 46 -23.61 6.45 -3.85
N GLN A 47 -23.37 7.69 -3.42
CA GLN A 47 -23.70 8.90 -4.17
C GLN A 47 -22.65 9.29 -5.22
N SER A 48 -21.44 8.73 -5.16
CA SER A 48 -20.33 9.11 -6.06
C SER A 48 -20.08 8.10 -7.17
N THR A 49 -20.00 6.82 -6.82
CA THR A 49 -19.53 5.76 -7.74
C THR A 49 -20.31 4.46 -7.62
N SER A 50 -21.38 4.46 -6.81
CA SER A 50 -22.17 3.26 -6.46
C SER A 50 -21.29 2.17 -5.82
N ASN A 51 -20.82 1.20 -6.62
CA ASN A 51 -19.97 0.11 -6.19
C ASN A 51 -18.75 -0.05 -7.10
N PRO A 52 -17.62 -0.57 -6.58
CA PRO A 52 -16.48 -0.92 -7.42
C PRO A 52 -16.82 -2.07 -8.38
N SER A 53 -16.06 -2.21 -9.46
CA SER A 53 -16.24 -3.27 -10.49
C SER A 53 -16.36 -4.66 -9.87
N SER A 54 -17.43 -5.40 -10.20
CA SER A 54 -17.70 -6.75 -9.68
C SER A 54 -16.60 -7.75 -10.05
N ILE A 55 -16.08 -7.67 -11.29
CA ILE A 55 -14.94 -8.48 -11.75
C ILE A 55 -13.70 -8.20 -10.91
N SER A 56 -13.46 -6.93 -10.60
CA SER A 56 -12.29 -6.53 -9.82
C SER A 56 -12.42 -6.94 -8.35
N GLN A 57 -13.64 -6.91 -7.79
CA GLN A 57 -13.92 -7.45 -6.47
C GLN A 57 -13.67 -8.96 -6.40
N ALA A 58 -14.13 -9.73 -7.39
CA ALA A 58 -13.89 -11.18 -7.45
C ALA A 58 -12.38 -11.50 -7.54
N ALA A 59 -11.65 -10.79 -8.39
CA ALA A 59 -10.19 -10.94 -8.51
C ALA A 59 -9.47 -10.58 -7.20
N ALA A 60 -9.88 -9.49 -6.53
CA ALA A 60 -9.31 -9.08 -5.25
C ALA A 60 -9.56 -10.12 -4.14
N THR A 61 -10.74 -10.75 -4.11
CA THR A 61 -11.05 -11.84 -3.17
C THR A 61 -10.09 -13.02 -3.37
N THR A 62 -9.88 -13.44 -4.62
CA THR A 62 -8.91 -14.50 -4.93
C THR A 62 -7.49 -14.11 -4.55
N ALA A 63 -7.09 -12.87 -4.83
CA ALA A 63 -5.76 -12.37 -4.46
C ALA A 63 -5.53 -12.39 -2.93
N LEU A 64 -6.51 -11.94 -2.14
CA LEU A 64 -6.41 -11.89 -0.68
C LEU A 64 -6.41 -13.28 -0.03
N ASN A 65 -7.21 -14.21 -0.57
CA ASN A 65 -7.34 -15.57 -0.03
C ASN A 65 -6.33 -16.57 -0.60
N GLY A 66 -5.71 -16.26 -1.74
CA GLY A 66 -4.72 -17.12 -2.39
C GLY A 66 -3.39 -17.19 -1.66
N ASP A 67 -2.50 -18.01 -2.24
CA ASP A 67 -1.13 -18.15 -1.77
C ASP A 67 -0.35 -16.84 -1.90
N LYS A 68 0.44 -16.52 -0.87
CA LYS A 68 1.19 -15.27 -0.74
C LYS A 68 2.69 -15.47 -0.86
N SER A 69 3.16 -16.70 -1.15
CA SER A 69 4.58 -17.04 -1.28
C SER A 69 5.34 -16.12 -2.24
N PHE A 70 4.72 -15.77 -3.37
CA PHE A 70 5.28 -14.88 -4.39
C PHE A 70 5.67 -13.48 -3.87
N MET A 71 5.03 -13.00 -2.79
CA MET A 71 5.34 -11.68 -2.24
C MET A 71 6.77 -11.62 -1.72
N LYS A 72 7.30 -12.72 -1.16
CA LYS A 72 8.68 -12.77 -0.64
C LYS A 72 9.70 -12.55 -1.76
N GLU A 73 9.49 -13.18 -2.91
CA GLU A 73 10.34 -13.01 -4.09
C GLU A 73 10.28 -11.59 -4.63
N MET A 74 9.07 -11.00 -4.71
CA MET A 74 8.92 -9.61 -5.10
C MET A 74 9.64 -8.66 -4.15
N CYS A 75 9.52 -8.84 -2.83
CA CYS A 75 10.22 -8.03 -1.84
C CYS A 75 11.75 -8.11 -2.01
N VAL A 76 12.30 -9.31 -2.26
CA VAL A 76 13.74 -9.49 -2.54
C VAL A 76 14.15 -8.73 -3.80
N ALA A 77 13.37 -8.83 -4.88
CA ALA A 77 13.66 -8.13 -6.13
C ALA A 77 13.60 -6.60 -5.96
N PHE A 78 12.60 -6.07 -5.24
CA PHE A 78 12.51 -4.65 -4.95
C PHE A 78 13.63 -4.16 -4.03
N LYS A 79 14.00 -4.93 -3.02
CA LYS A 79 15.13 -4.61 -2.14
C LYS A 79 16.44 -4.48 -2.94
N ARG A 80 16.73 -5.44 -3.83
CA ARG A 80 17.92 -5.38 -4.69
C ARG A 80 17.95 -4.12 -5.57
N ARG A 81 16.80 -3.75 -6.16
CA ARG A 81 16.70 -2.54 -7.00
C ARG A 81 16.90 -1.26 -6.18
N ARG A 82 16.29 -1.19 -4.99
CA ARG A 82 16.48 -0.08 -4.04
C ARG A 82 17.96 0.07 -3.68
N ASP A 83 18.61 -1.02 -3.27
CA ASP A 83 20.01 -0.98 -2.83
C ASP A 83 20.93 -0.48 -3.95
N PHE A 84 20.68 -0.92 -5.20
CA PHE A 84 21.41 -0.42 -6.38
C PHE A 84 21.22 1.09 -6.60
N VAL A 85 20.00 1.61 -6.49
CA VAL A 85 19.72 3.05 -6.70
C VAL A 85 20.33 3.88 -5.58
N VAL A 86 20.14 3.48 -4.31
CA VAL A 86 20.70 4.19 -3.15
C VAL A 86 22.22 4.23 -3.20
N GLU A 87 22.87 3.12 -3.55
CA GLU A 87 24.33 3.07 -3.72
C GLU A 87 24.79 3.99 -4.86
N GLY A 88 24.08 3.98 -6.00
CA GLY A 88 24.39 4.86 -7.13
C GLY A 88 24.27 6.34 -6.79
N LEU A 89 23.20 6.73 -6.09
CA LEU A 89 22.96 8.13 -5.71
C LEU A 89 23.97 8.65 -4.69
N ASN A 90 24.35 7.82 -3.71
CA ASN A 90 25.34 8.21 -2.69
C ASN A 90 26.78 8.29 -3.24
N LYS A 91 27.04 7.83 -4.47
CA LYS A 91 28.32 8.03 -5.16
C LYS A 91 28.44 9.41 -5.83
N ILE A 92 27.34 10.16 -5.94
CA ILE A 92 27.34 11.48 -6.58
C ILE A 92 27.69 12.54 -5.53
N PRO A 93 28.77 13.33 -5.73
CA PRO A 93 29.10 14.43 -4.81
C PRO A 93 27.94 15.42 -4.68
N GLY A 94 27.59 15.79 -3.45
CA GLY A 94 26.49 16.72 -3.14
C GLY A 94 25.10 16.08 -3.02
N ILE A 95 24.97 14.76 -3.22
CA ILE A 95 23.71 14.03 -3.05
C ILE A 95 23.80 13.08 -1.86
N THR A 96 22.81 13.13 -0.97
CA THR A 96 22.65 12.14 0.11
C THR A 96 21.29 11.46 0.00
N CYS A 97 21.31 10.14 -0.16
CA CYS A 97 20.11 9.30 -0.21
C CYS A 97 20.09 8.34 0.98
N LYS A 98 19.09 8.49 1.85
CA LYS A 98 18.86 7.53 2.94
C LYS A 98 18.21 6.27 2.38
N THR A 99 18.60 5.10 2.89
CA THR A 99 17.97 3.84 2.52
C THR A 99 16.54 3.76 3.07
N PRO A 100 15.51 3.67 2.22
CA PRO A 100 14.13 3.56 2.71
C PRO A 100 13.82 2.16 3.25
N GLU A 101 13.09 2.07 4.35
CA GLU A 101 12.80 0.80 5.04
C GLU A 101 11.61 0.02 4.48
N GLY A 102 10.70 0.63 3.70
CA GLY A 102 9.44 -0.03 3.33
C GLY A 102 8.66 0.42 2.09
N ASP A 103 8.88 1.61 1.51
CA ASP A 103 8.29 2.00 0.21
C ASP A 103 9.39 1.97 -0.87
N ALA A 104 9.02 1.60 -2.09
CA ALA A 104 9.95 1.52 -3.24
C ALA A 104 10.38 2.91 -3.76
N ARG A 105 10.20 3.96 -2.96
CA ARG A 105 10.53 5.34 -3.30
C ARG A 105 11.73 5.79 -2.48
N ASP A 106 12.82 6.05 -3.18
CA ASP A 106 14.01 6.65 -2.61
C ASP A 106 13.77 8.16 -2.40
N PHE A 107 13.95 8.63 -1.17
CA PHE A 107 13.83 10.06 -0.84
C PHE A 107 15.22 10.69 -0.87
N VAL A 108 15.49 11.45 -1.94
CA VAL A 108 16.77 12.09 -2.19
C VAL A 108 16.77 13.51 -1.63
N ARG A 109 17.82 13.88 -0.89
CA ARG A 109 18.10 15.26 -0.50
C ARG A 109 19.35 15.75 -1.24
N SER A 110 19.25 16.92 -1.85
CA SER A 110 20.40 17.74 -2.28
C SER A 110 20.69 18.76 -1.19
N GLU A 111 21.96 19.00 -0.89
CA GLU A 111 22.39 20.21 -0.18
C GLU A 111 22.58 21.37 -1.17
#